data_AF-A0A966IFI7-F1
#
_entry.id   AF-A0A966IFI7-F1
#
_cell.length_a   1.000
_cell.length_b   1.000
_cell.length_c   1.000
_cell.angle_alpha   90.00
_cell.angle_beta   90.00
_cell.angle_gamma   90.00
#
_symmetry.space_group_name_H-M   'P 1'
#
loop_
_entity.id
_entity.type
_entity.pdbx_description
1 polymer ?
#
loop_
_entity_poly.entity_id
_entity_poly.type
_entity_poly.pdbx_seq_one_letter_code
_entity_poly.pdbx_strand_id
1 'polypeptide(L)' 'MAELALLAQSAGSIPSASVIGRRGSVDPSLFIRSGKANEVLRAMQEHDAELAIVNHAISPTQQRNLERHLGKHVIDRTG' A
#
# COMPACT_ATOMS: atom_id res chain seq x y z
N MET A 1 -12.45 -6.30 -6.39
CA MET A 1 -12.77 -5.34 -5.31
C MET A 1 -13.30 -6.02 -4.05
N ALA A 2 -14.18 -7.02 -4.16
CA ALA A 2 -14.74 -7.73 -2.99
C ALA A 2 -13.69 -8.42 -2.09
N GLU A 3 -12.63 -8.99 -2.68
CA GLU A 3 -11.65 -9.82 -1.97
C GLU A 3 -10.75 -9.03 -1.00
N LEU A 4 -10.38 -7.79 -1.35
CA LEU A 4 -9.51 -6.94 -0.52
C LEU A 4 -10.24 -6.40 0.72
N ALA A 5 -11.56 -6.17 0.60
CA ALA A 5 -12.39 -5.68 1.68
C ALA A 5 -12.62 -6.75 2.77
N LEU A 6 -12.68 -8.02 2.36
CA LEU A 6 -12.81 -9.17 3.28
C LEU A 6 -11.55 -9.37 4.13
N LEU A 7 -10.36 -9.18 3.53
CA LEU A 7 -9.09 -9.29 4.26
C LEU A 7 -8.95 -8.22 5.34
N ALA A 8 -9.28 -6.96 5.01
CA ALA A 8 -9.24 -5.86 5.96
C ALA A 8 -10.22 -6.09 7.15
N GLN A 9 -11.46 -6.50 6.87
CA GLN A 9 -12.44 -6.83 7.91
C GLN A 9 -11.98 -7.97 8.83
N SER A 10 -11.36 -9.02 8.27
CA SER A 10 -10.85 -10.14 9.08
C SER A 10 -9.66 -9.76 9.99
N ALA A 11 -8.92 -8.71 9.63
CA ALA A 11 -7.81 -8.15 10.42
C ALA A 11 -8.25 -7.03 11.39
N GLY A 12 -9.56 -6.84 11.60
CA GLY A 12 -10.10 -5.77 12.46
C GLY A 12 -9.93 -4.36 11.90
N SER A 13 -9.57 -4.24 10.62
CA SER A 13 -9.20 -2.98 9.97
C SER A 13 -10.26 -2.60 8.95
N ILE A 14 -10.87 -1.41 9.07
CA ILE A 14 -11.79 -0.92 8.04
C ILE A 14 -10.93 -0.43 6.87
N PRO A 15 -11.04 -0.99 5.65
CA PRO A 15 -10.28 -0.53 4.51
C PRO A 15 -10.74 0.89 4.16
N SER A 16 -9.96 1.87 4.58
CA SER A 16 -10.38 3.28 4.55
C SER A 16 -10.23 3.92 3.17
N ALA A 17 -9.31 3.42 2.34
CA ALA A 17 -9.09 3.91 0.97
C ALA A 17 -8.49 2.84 0.05
N SER A 18 -8.72 2.97 -1.26
CA SER A 18 -8.03 2.17 -2.28
C SER A 18 -7.37 3.07 -3.32
N VAL A 19 -6.06 2.91 -3.49
CA VAL A 19 -5.27 3.67 -4.48
C VAL A 19 -4.92 2.73 -5.63
N ILE A 20 -5.52 2.96 -6.80
CA ILE A 20 -5.30 2.13 -8.00
C ILE A 20 -4.28 2.81 -8.91
N GLY A 21 -3.16 2.14 -9.16
CA GLY A 21 -2.18 2.53 -10.19
C GLY A 21 -2.44 1.80 -11.50
N ARG A 22 -2.37 2.50 -12.64
CA ARG A 22 -2.34 1.84 -13.95
C ARG A 22 -1.00 1.14 -14.14
N ARG A 23 -1.02 0.01 -14.85
CA ARG A 23 0.14 -0.85 -15.19
C ARG A 23 1.06 -0.13 -16.22
N GLY A 24 1.74 0.92 -15.78
CA GLY A 24 2.85 1.55 -16.50
C GLY A 24 4.19 1.00 -16.01
N SER A 25 5.31 1.63 -16.41
CA SER A 25 6.62 1.30 -15.84
C SER A 25 6.58 1.54 -14.33
N VAL A 26 6.68 0.45 -13.58
CA VAL A 26 6.82 0.46 -12.13
C VAL A 26 8.16 1.08 -11.75
N ASP A 27 8.17 1.84 -10.65
CA ASP A 27 9.43 2.32 -10.08
C ASP A 27 10.16 1.10 -9.47
N PRO A 28 11.40 0.80 -9.88
CA PRO A 28 12.12 -0.36 -9.35
C PRO A 28 12.31 -0.30 -7.83
N SER A 29 12.41 0.91 -7.28
CA SER A 29 12.64 1.18 -5.86
C SER A 29 11.36 1.12 -5.03
N LEU A 30 10.24 1.62 -5.55
CA LEU A 30 9.00 1.78 -4.78
C LEU A 30 7.84 0.89 -5.24
N PHE A 31 8.00 0.13 -6.32
CA PHE A 31 6.93 -0.63 -7.01
C PHE A 31 5.83 0.26 -7.63
N ILE A 32 5.50 1.39 -7.02
CA ILE A 32 4.66 2.47 -7.54
C ILE A 32 5.49 3.74 -7.70
N ARG A 33 5.13 4.64 -8.63
CA ARG A 33 5.82 5.93 -8.78
C ARG A 33 5.66 6.78 -7.51
N SER A 34 6.63 7.64 -7.24
CA SER A 34 6.63 8.54 -6.07
C SER A 34 5.35 9.37 -5.90
N GLY A 35 4.76 9.88 -6.99
CA GLY A 35 3.47 10.58 -6.95
C GLY A 35 2.35 9.72 -6.39
N LYS A 36 2.35 8.42 -6.72
CA LYS A 36 1.37 7.46 -6.21
C LYS A 36 1.63 7.08 -4.76
N ALA A 37 2.89 6.97 -4.36
CA ALA A 37 3.26 6.78 -2.96
C ALA A 37 2.82 7.98 -2.10
N ASN A 38 2.89 9.20 -2.64
CA ASN A 38 2.36 10.39 -1.97
C ASN A 38 0.82 10.39 -1.85
N GLU A 39 0.10 9.91 -2.88
CA GLU A 39 -1.35 9.69 -2.78
C GLU A 39 -1.69 8.70 -1.66
N VAL A 40 -0.94 7.59 -1.56
CA VAL A 40 -1.11 6.61 -0.47
C VAL A 40 -0.86 7.26 0.89
N LEU A 41 0.24 8.00 1.06
CA LEU A 41 0.55 8.68 2.31
C LEU A 41 -0.57 9.63 2.75
N ARG A 42 -1.12 10.42 1.82
CA ARG A 42 -2.23 11.33 2.12
C ARG A 42 -3.47 10.57 2.57
N ALA A 43 -3.84 9.51 1.84
CA ALA A 43 -4.97 8.68 2.24
C ALA A 43 -4.74 8.05 3.63
N MET A 44 -3.53 7.59 3.93
CA MET A 44 -3.21 7.06 5.25
C MET A 44 -3.34 8.13 6.34
N GLN A 45 -2.94 9.36 6.08
CA GLN A 45 -3.08 10.48 7.04
C GLN A 45 -4.54 10.90 7.23
N GLU A 46 -5.30 11.02 6.14
CA GLU A 46 -6.73 11.40 6.16
C GLU A 46 -7.59 10.39 6.93
N HIS A 47 -7.17 9.12 6.92
CA HIS A 47 -7.91 8.02 7.50
C HIS A 47 -7.29 7.43 8.77
N ASP A 48 -6.21 8.04 9.27
CA ASP A 48 -5.41 7.55 10.41
C ASP A 48 -5.01 6.07 10.26
N ALA A 49 -4.62 5.68 9.06
CA ALA A 49 -4.20 4.32 8.76
C ALA A 49 -2.72 4.09 9.13
N GLU A 50 -2.45 2.95 9.75
CA GLU A 50 -1.09 2.55 10.16
C GLU A 50 -0.45 1.52 9.22
N LEU A 51 -1.24 0.91 8.34
CA LEU A 51 -0.84 -0.18 7.46
C LEU A 51 -1.29 0.07 6.02
N ALA A 52 -0.36 -0.08 5.07
CA ALA A 52 -0.67 -0.17 3.65
C ALA A 52 -0.53 -1.62 3.16
N ILE A 53 -1.54 -2.10 2.43
CA ILE A 53 -1.54 -3.43 1.82
C ILE A 53 -1.35 -3.30 0.31
N VAL A 54 -0.29 -3.92 -0.22
CA VAL A 54 -0.02 -3.96 -1.66
C VAL A 54 -0.55 -5.26 -2.25
N ASN A 55 -1.46 -5.15 -3.23
CA ASN A 55 -2.11 -6.33 -3.86
C ASN A 55 -1.21 -7.10 -4.85
N HIS A 56 0.09 -6.85 -4.83
CA HIS A 56 1.09 -7.50 -5.65
C HIS A 56 2.29 -7.82 -4.78
N ALA A 57 2.95 -8.95 -5.04
CA ALA A 57 4.20 -9.27 -4.37
C ALA A 57 5.22 -8.15 -4.62
N ILE A 58 5.86 -7.68 -3.57
CA ILE A 58 6.95 -6.70 -3.63
C ILE A 58 8.21 -7.34 -3.08
N SER A 59 9.37 -6.94 -3.62
CA SER A 59 10.65 -7.38 -3.06
C SER A 59 10.89 -6.79 -1.66
N PRO A 60 11.73 -7.41 -0.81
CA PRO A 60 12.08 -6.86 0.50
C PRO A 60 12.64 -5.43 0.44
N THR A 61 13.33 -5.08 -0.64
CA THR A 61 13.84 -3.72 -0.85
C THR A 61 12.71 -2.73 -1.14
N GLN A 62 11.74 -3.12 -1.97
CA GLN A 62 10.57 -2.27 -2.27
C GLN A 62 9.72 -2.03 -1.04
N GLN A 63 9.50 -3.07 -0.22
CA GLN A 63 8.80 -2.94 1.06
C GLN A 63 9.49 -1.91 1.96
N ARG A 64 10.79 -2.08 2.24
CA ARG A 64 11.57 -1.13 3.07
C ARG A 64 11.56 0.29 2.53
N ASN A 65 11.57 0.46 1.21
CA ASN A 65 11.54 1.79 0.60
C ASN A 65 10.16 2.43 0.73
N LEU A 66 9.08 1.65 0.56
CA LEU A 66 7.72 2.11 0.79
C LEU A 66 7.50 2.47 2.27
N GLU A 67 7.95 1.64 3.21
CA GLU A 67 7.85 1.94 4.64
C GLU A 67 8.59 3.23 5.01
N ARG A 68 9.79 3.43 4.47
CA ARG A 68 10.55 4.67 4.68
C ARG A 68 9.86 5.89 4.08
N HIS A 69 9.25 5.73 2.91
CA HIS A 69 8.54 6.82 2.22
C HIS A 69 7.23 7.18 2.92
N LEU A 70 6.50 6.18 3.38
CA LEU A 70 5.18 6.34 4.02
C LEU A 70 5.30 6.63 5.52
N GLY A 71 6.41 6.25 6.16
CA GLY A 71 6.56 6.30 7.62
C GLY A 71 5.60 5.36 8.37
N LYS A 72 5.07 4.36 7.68
CA LYS A 72 4.01 3.44 8.13
C LYS A 72 4.33 2.02 7.66
N HIS A 73 3.71 1.02 8.27
CA HIS A 73 3.99 -0.38 7.93
C HIS A 73 3.40 -0.74 6.56
N VAL A 74 4.11 -1.59 5.82
CA VAL A 74 3.71 -2.03 4.48
C VAL A 74 3.84 -3.54 4.40
N ILE A 75 2.78 -4.19 3.96
CA ILE A 75 2.77 -5.62 3.66
C ILE A 75 2.25 -5.84 2.25
N ASP A 76 2.60 -6.99 1.67
CA ASP A 76 1.98 -7.46 0.45
C ASP A 76 1.08 -8.67 0.67
N ARG A 77 0.53 -9.18 -0.42
CA ARG A 77 -0.36 -10.35 -0.43
C ARG A 77 0.32 -11.70 -0.20
N THR A 78 1.64 -11.74 -0.03
CA THR A 78 2.40 -12.98 0.16
C THR A 78 2.73 -13.28 1.63
N GLY A 79 2.65 -12.27 2.50
CA GLY A 79 2.88 -12.42 3.94
C GLY A 79 4.33 -12.24 4.33
#